data_AF-A0A382GY71-F1
#
_entry.id   AF-A0A382GY71-F1
#
_cell.length_a   1.000
_cell.length_b   1.000
_cell.length_c   1.000
_cell.angle_alpha   90.00
_cell.angle_beta   90.00
_cell.angle_gamma   90.00
#
_symmetry.space_group_name_H-M   'P 1'
#
loop_
_entity.id
_entity.type
_entity.pdbx_description
1 polymer ?
#
loop_
_entity_poly.entity_id
_entity_poly.type
_entity_poly.pdbx_seq_one_letter_code
_entity_poly.pdbx_strand_id
1 'polypeptide(L)'
;MRNRLYLKTISLSLLVQFAHGEMPKVLSMKQRAEVRDQWLKERVETILPDLLRREKIDMWLIIAREYNEDPVIRTMLPATWLNARRRTILVIYDPGKNKPLETLAVARYDVGEVFKKAWDKEKQPDQWKRLSELIVERSPNKIAVNRSTDYGLSDGLASTEYEQLNTALSPKYQKRIVSGEKLAVGWLETRTASEMVVYEQICRIAHE
;
A
#
# COMPACT_ATOMS: atom_id res chain seq x y z
N MET A 1 9.24 61.96 65.31
CA MET A 1 8.42 62.27 64.12
C MET A 1 8.72 61.23 63.04
N ARG A 2 7.67 60.65 62.46
CA ARG A 2 7.67 59.62 61.41
C ARG A 2 8.33 60.13 60.12
N ASN A 3 8.97 59.22 59.37
CA ASN A 3 8.88 59.13 57.89
C ASN A 3 9.55 57.82 57.43
N ARG A 4 8.77 56.73 57.34
CA ARG A 4 8.13 56.18 56.11
C ARG A 4 9.13 55.51 55.16
N LEU A 5 9.36 54.22 55.44
CA LEU A 5 9.95 53.22 54.58
C LEU A 5 8.98 52.95 53.40
N TYR A 6 9.37 53.27 52.16
CA TYR A 6 8.61 52.90 50.97
C TYR A 6 9.06 51.53 50.48
N LEU A 7 8.33 50.48 50.87
CA LEU A 7 8.48 49.15 50.30
C LEU A 7 7.76 49.12 48.94
N LYS A 8 8.51 49.23 47.84
CA LYS A 8 7.97 49.01 46.49
C LYS A 8 7.87 47.49 46.26
N THR A 9 6.69 46.92 46.47
CA THR A 9 6.35 45.59 45.96
C THR A 9 6.21 45.68 44.45
N ILE A 10 7.21 45.20 43.71
CA ILE A 10 7.13 44.96 42.27
C ILE A 10 6.40 43.62 42.10
N SER A 11 5.11 43.65 41.74
CA SER A 11 4.40 42.47 41.28
C SER A 11 4.94 42.07 39.91
N LEU A 12 5.68 40.96 39.86
CA LEU A 12 6.10 40.33 38.62
C LEU A 12 4.92 39.51 38.08
N SER A 13 4.11 40.12 37.22
CA SER A 13 3.06 39.41 36.49
C SER A 13 3.73 38.47 35.47
N LEU A 14 3.78 37.18 35.78
CA LEU A 14 4.23 36.15 34.85
C LEU A 14 3.16 36.00 33.76
N LEU A 15 3.36 36.64 32.61
CA LEU A 15 2.59 36.37 31.40
C LEU A 15 2.93 34.94 30.94
N VAL A 16 2.11 33.98 31.34
CA VAL A 16 2.10 32.66 30.72
C VAL A 16 1.56 32.86 29.31
N GLN A 17 2.45 33.13 28.36
CA GLN A 17 2.11 32.96 26.95
C GLN A 17 1.88 31.47 26.74
N PHE A 18 0.61 31.06 26.64
CA PHE A 18 0.29 29.81 25.99
C PHE A 18 0.80 29.92 24.57
N ALA A 19 1.93 29.28 24.30
CA ALA A 19 2.40 29.06 22.94
C ALA A 19 1.32 28.22 22.25
N HIS A 20 0.38 28.88 21.60
CA HIS A 20 -0.44 28.22 20.60
C HIS A 20 0.54 27.89 19.48
N GLY A 21 0.97 26.62 19.44
CA GLY A 21 1.84 26.14 18.39
C GLY A 21 1.19 26.44 17.05
N GLU A 22 1.98 26.84 16.05
CA GLU A 22 1.41 27.03 14.72
C GLU A 22 0.76 25.73 14.24
N MET A 23 -0.52 25.84 13.87
CA MET A 23 -1.27 24.73 13.31
C MET A 23 -0.56 24.16 12.08
N PRO A 24 -0.45 22.83 11.93
CA PRO A 24 0.16 22.26 10.74
C PRO A 24 -0.59 22.72 9.49
N LYS A 25 0.17 23.13 8.47
CA LYS A 25 -0.40 23.54 7.18
C LYS A 25 -1.07 22.36 6.50
N VAL A 26 -2.38 22.46 6.27
CA VAL A 26 -3.12 21.48 5.47
C VAL A 26 -2.82 21.67 3.99
N LEU A 27 -2.27 20.62 3.36
CA LEU A 27 -1.94 20.61 1.94
C LEU A 27 -3.21 20.62 1.05
N SER A 28 -3.10 21.20 -0.15
CA SER A 28 -4.13 21.09 -1.17
C SER A 28 -4.35 19.63 -1.62
N MET A 29 -5.51 19.30 -2.20
CA MET A 29 -5.79 17.92 -2.65
C MET A 29 -4.76 17.40 -3.66
N LYS A 30 -4.25 18.27 -4.54
CA LYS A 30 -3.21 17.92 -5.50
C LYS A 30 -1.90 17.54 -4.80
N GLN A 31 -1.44 18.36 -3.86
CA GLN A 31 -0.23 18.09 -3.08
C GLN A 31 -0.37 16.84 -2.20
N ARG A 32 -1.56 16.59 -1.65
CA ARG A 32 -1.83 15.36 -0.90
C ARG A 32 -1.76 14.13 -1.79
N ALA A 33 -2.18 14.22 -3.06
CA ALA A 33 -2.05 13.12 -4.00
C ALA A 33 -0.57 12.81 -4.29
N GLU A 34 0.25 13.84 -4.51
CA GLU A 34 1.70 13.70 -4.71
C GLU A 34 2.38 13.02 -3.50
N VAL A 35 2.04 13.41 -2.27
CA VAL A 35 2.55 12.77 -1.04
C VAL A 35 2.12 11.29 -0.95
N ARG A 36 0.87 10.97 -1.25
CA ARG A 36 0.37 9.59 -1.23
C ARG A 36 1.06 8.71 -2.27
N ASP A 37 1.30 9.22 -3.46
CA ASP A 37 2.01 8.49 -4.52
C ASP A 37 3.47 8.24 -4.14
N GLN A 38 4.12 9.23 -3.50
CA GLN A 38 5.47 9.07 -2.95
C GLN A 38 5.51 8.00 -1.85
N TRP A 39 4.56 8.00 -0.91
CA TRP A 39 4.47 6.95 0.11
C TRP A 39 4.20 5.58 -0.48
N LEU A 40 3.32 5.46 -1.48
CA LEU A 40 3.10 4.18 -2.14
C LEU A 40 4.41 3.62 -2.71
N LYS A 41 5.22 4.46 -3.36
CA LYS A 41 6.55 4.08 -3.85
C LYS A 41 7.49 3.67 -2.71
N GLU A 42 7.61 4.50 -1.67
CA GLU A 42 8.45 4.21 -0.50
C GLU A 42 8.07 2.87 0.16
N ARG A 43 6.77 2.64 0.35
CA ARG A 43 6.23 1.41 0.95
C ARG A 43 6.53 0.18 0.09
N VAL A 44 6.45 0.30 -1.24
CA VAL A 44 6.82 -0.79 -2.16
C VAL A 44 8.32 -1.09 -2.09
N GLU A 45 9.15 -0.06 -1.98
CA GLU A 45 10.62 -0.21 -1.93
C GLU A 45 11.12 -0.72 -0.58
N THR A 46 10.42 -0.44 0.51
CA THR A 46 10.90 -0.69 1.89
C THR A 46 10.10 -1.76 2.63
N ILE A 47 8.78 -1.81 2.50
CA ILE A 47 7.92 -2.74 3.26
C ILE A 47 7.75 -4.06 2.51
N LEU A 48 7.42 -4.02 1.22
CA LEU A 48 7.12 -5.24 0.46
C LEU A 48 8.28 -6.27 0.43
N PRO A 49 9.57 -5.89 0.25
CA PRO A 49 10.64 -6.87 0.21
C PRO A 49 10.72 -7.68 1.51
N ASP A 50 10.63 -6.99 2.64
CA ASP A 50 10.68 -7.62 3.95
C ASP A 50 9.45 -8.49 4.22
N LEU A 51 8.26 -8.04 3.79
CA LEU A 51 7.01 -8.82 3.85
C LEU A 51 7.10 -10.14 3.07
N LEU A 52 7.48 -10.09 1.79
CA LEU A 52 7.54 -11.30 0.97
C LEU A 52 8.56 -12.30 1.54
N ARG A 53 9.73 -11.80 1.99
CA ARG A 53 10.80 -12.64 2.53
C ARG A 53 10.45 -13.27 3.86
N ARG A 54 9.87 -12.51 4.79
CA ARG A 54 9.49 -13.05 6.11
C ARG A 54 8.41 -14.12 6.01
N GLU A 55 7.46 -13.95 5.10
CA GLU A 55 6.38 -14.91 4.85
C GLU A 55 6.78 -16.04 3.87
N LYS A 56 8.00 -15.97 3.32
CA LYS A 56 8.55 -16.93 2.35
C LYS A 56 7.63 -17.09 1.14
N ILE A 57 7.17 -15.97 0.60
CA ILE A 57 6.34 -15.87 -0.61
C ILE A 57 7.21 -15.33 -1.74
N ASP A 58 7.24 -16.03 -2.87
CA ASP A 58 8.03 -15.58 -4.03
C ASP A 58 7.22 -14.62 -4.91
N MET A 59 5.90 -14.83 -5.01
CA MET A 59 5.02 -14.01 -5.84
C MET A 59 3.72 -13.71 -5.11
N TRP A 60 3.28 -12.46 -5.13
CA TRP A 60 1.97 -12.04 -4.63
C TRP A 60 1.12 -11.49 -5.78
N LEU A 61 -0.06 -12.07 -5.94
CA LEU A 61 -1.06 -11.65 -6.92
C LEU A 61 -2.20 -10.95 -6.21
N ILE A 62 -2.46 -9.70 -6.60
CA ILE A 62 -3.62 -8.94 -6.17
C ILE A 62 -4.50 -8.73 -7.40
N ILE A 63 -5.63 -9.43 -7.44
CA ILE A 63 -6.53 -9.49 -8.58
C ILE A 63 -7.82 -8.76 -8.19
N ALA A 64 -8.18 -7.75 -8.96
CA ALA A 64 -9.39 -6.98 -8.74
C ALA A 64 -10.19 -6.85 -10.03
N ARG A 65 -11.52 -6.80 -9.86
CA ARG A 65 -12.47 -6.47 -10.92
C ARG A 65 -13.06 -5.11 -10.59
N GLU A 66 -13.25 -4.29 -11.61
CA GLU A 66 -14.02 -3.04 -11.50
C GLU A 66 -15.36 -3.30 -10.80
N TYR A 67 -15.70 -2.45 -9.84
CA TYR A 67 -16.89 -2.55 -8.98
C TYR A 67 -16.87 -3.68 -7.94
N ASN A 68 -15.79 -4.47 -7.88
CA ASN A 68 -15.57 -5.48 -6.86
C ASN A 68 -14.07 -5.61 -6.58
N GLU A 69 -13.50 -4.53 -6.06
CA GLU A 69 -12.07 -4.46 -5.79
C GLU A 69 -11.69 -5.16 -4.49
N ASP A 70 -10.59 -5.89 -4.54
CA ASP A 70 -9.90 -6.38 -3.36
C ASP A 70 -9.56 -5.20 -2.40
N PRO A 71 -9.83 -5.30 -1.08
CA PRO A 71 -9.58 -4.19 -0.16
C PRO A 71 -8.12 -3.70 -0.15
N VAL A 72 -7.16 -4.59 -0.37
CA VAL A 72 -5.73 -4.26 -0.45
C VAL A 72 -5.44 -3.44 -1.71
N ILE A 73 -6.03 -3.78 -2.86
CA ILE A 73 -5.66 -3.11 -4.12
C ILE A 73 -5.90 -1.60 -4.05
N ARG A 74 -6.94 -1.15 -3.33
CA ARG A 74 -7.29 0.27 -3.18
C ARG A 74 -6.17 1.10 -2.55
N THR A 75 -5.30 0.44 -1.78
CA THR A 75 -4.13 1.07 -1.14
C THR A 75 -2.86 1.03 -2.01
N MET A 76 -2.92 0.36 -3.16
CA MET A 76 -1.80 0.20 -4.10
C MET A 76 -2.02 0.92 -5.44
N LEU A 77 -3.13 1.65 -5.58
CA LEU A 77 -3.40 2.48 -6.76
C LEU A 77 -2.85 3.90 -6.57
N PRO A 78 -2.56 4.60 -7.68
CA PRO A 78 -2.25 6.03 -7.63
C PRO A 78 -3.34 6.81 -6.91
N ALA A 79 -2.97 7.86 -6.19
CA ALA A 79 -3.86 8.65 -5.37
C ALA A 79 -5.01 9.30 -6.16
N THR A 80 -4.82 9.49 -7.47
CA THR A 80 -5.82 10.03 -8.41
C THR A 80 -6.77 8.98 -8.98
N TRP A 81 -6.54 7.68 -8.72
CA TRP A 81 -7.41 6.60 -9.17
C TRP A 81 -8.39 6.24 -8.05
N LEU A 82 -9.68 6.44 -8.30
CA LEU A 82 -10.73 6.11 -7.34
C LEU A 82 -10.93 4.59 -7.20
N ASN A 83 -10.85 3.85 -8.30
CA ASN A 83 -11.10 2.42 -8.39
C ASN A 83 -10.15 1.75 -9.40
N ALA A 84 -10.05 0.42 -9.33
CA ALA A 84 -9.44 -0.37 -10.39
C ALA A 84 -10.27 -0.22 -11.68
N ARG A 85 -9.61 -0.20 -12.84
CA ARG A 85 -10.29 -0.12 -14.15
C ARG A 85 -10.30 -1.50 -14.79
N ARG A 86 -11.48 -2.00 -15.17
CA ARG A 86 -11.67 -3.37 -15.69
C ARG A 86 -11.09 -4.43 -14.74
N ARG A 87 -10.50 -5.51 -15.27
CA ARG A 87 -9.68 -6.45 -14.50
C ARG A 87 -8.25 -5.90 -14.39
N THR A 88 -7.82 -5.64 -13.15
CA THR A 88 -6.45 -5.25 -12.84
C THR A 88 -5.81 -6.37 -12.03
N ILE A 89 -4.66 -6.87 -12.48
CA ILE A 89 -3.87 -7.87 -11.76
C ILE A 89 -2.51 -7.26 -11.49
N LEU A 90 -2.22 -6.98 -10.22
CA LEU A 90 -0.90 -6.59 -9.77
C LEU A 90 -0.12 -7.85 -9.45
N VAL A 91 1.09 -7.95 -10.00
CA VAL A 91 2.03 -9.05 -9.77
C VAL A 91 3.26 -8.45 -9.10
N ILE A 92 3.53 -8.91 -7.88
CA ILE A 92 4.72 -8.54 -7.12
C ILE A 92 5.56 -9.82 -7.02
N TYR A 93 6.78 -9.79 -7.52
CA TYR A 93 7.69 -10.94 -7.52
C TYR A 93 8.99 -10.58 -6.82
N ASP A 94 9.41 -11.41 -5.86
CA ASP A 94 10.74 -11.33 -5.26
C ASP A 94 11.69 -12.31 -5.98
N PRO A 95 12.64 -11.81 -6.80
CA PRO A 95 13.67 -12.64 -7.41
C PRO A 95 14.69 -13.20 -6.40
N GLY A 96 14.59 -12.82 -5.12
CA GLY A 96 15.45 -13.24 -4.04
C GLY A 96 16.84 -12.61 -4.07
N LYS A 97 17.74 -13.08 -3.18
CA LYS A 97 19.14 -12.62 -3.10
C LYS A 97 19.29 -11.10 -2.93
N ASN A 98 18.41 -10.47 -2.16
CA ASN A 98 18.37 -9.03 -1.92
C ASN A 98 18.24 -8.16 -3.18
N LYS A 99 17.76 -8.73 -4.28
CA LYS A 99 17.43 -7.95 -5.48
C LYS A 99 16.14 -7.14 -5.25
N PRO A 100 15.94 -6.04 -6.00
CA PRO A 100 14.68 -5.32 -6.01
C PRO A 100 13.51 -6.22 -6.46
N LEU A 101 12.31 -5.93 -5.97
CA LEU A 101 11.10 -6.60 -6.41
C LEU A 101 10.79 -6.22 -7.87
N GLU A 102 10.22 -7.17 -8.60
CA GLU A 102 9.54 -6.88 -9.87
C GLU A 102 8.07 -6.59 -9.60
N THR A 103 7.60 -5.41 -9.99
CA THR A 103 6.21 -4.95 -9.86
C THR A 103 5.57 -4.74 -11.23
N LEU A 104 4.62 -5.61 -11.57
CA LEU A 104 4.00 -5.65 -12.89
C LEU A 104 2.48 -5.47 -12.78
N ALA A 105 1.90 -4.86 -13.81
CA ALA A 105 0.47 -4.77 -14.01
C ALA A 105 0.08 -5.57 -15.25
N VAL A 106 -0.65 -6.66 -15.08
CA VAL A 106 -1.36 -7.33 -16.19
C VAL A 106 -2.64 -6.54 -16.42
N ALA A 107 -2.50 -5.33 -16.96
CA ALA A 107 -3.56 -4.37 -17.21
C ALA A 107 -3.27 -3.60 -18.52
N ARG A 108 -4.20 -2.77 -18.97
CA ARG A 108 -4.05 -2.02 -20.24
C ARG A 108 -2.92 -0.99 -20.22
N TYR A 109 -2.57 -0.48 -19.05
CA TYR A 109 -1.61 0.60 -18.81
C TYR A 109 -0.81 0.33 -17.54
N ASP A 110 0.25 1.12 -17.33
CA ASP A 110 0.95 1.19 -16.05
C ASP A 110 -0.03 1.59 -14.94
N VAL A 111 0.18 1.07 -13.73
CA VAL A 111 -0.55 1.50 -12.53
C VAL A 111 0.38 2.38 -11.72
N GLY A 112 0.26 3.68 -11.98
CA GLY A 112 1.18 4.70 -11.45
C GLY A 112 2.60 4.51 -11.94
N GLU A 113 3.56 4.97 -11.12
CA GLU A 113 4.97 4.74 -11.38
C GLU A 113 5.43 3.35 -10.94
N VAL A 114 4.71 2.75 -9.99
CA VAL A 114 5.11 1.54 -9.25
C VAL A 114 4.96 0.28 -10.09
N PHE A 115 3.83 0.06 -10.75
CA PHE A 115 3.59 -1.19 -11.47
C PHE A 115 3.65 -0.97 -12.97
N LYS A 116 4.59 -1.65 -13.64
CA LYS A 116 4.80 -1.54 -15.08
C LYS A 116 3.88 -2.47 -15.86
N LYS A 117 3.29 -1.96 -16.94
CA LYS A 117 2.44 -2.74 -17.83
C LYS A 117 3.19 -3.97 -18.35
N ALA A 118 2.58 -5.14 -18.16
CA ALA A 118 3.10 -6.43 -18.60
C ALA A 118 2.14 -7.17 -19.54
N TRP A 119 1.09 -6.51 -20.02
CA TRP A 119 0.09 -7.10 -20.91
C TRP A 119 -0.18 -6.23 -22.14
N ASP A 120 0.01 -6.81 -23.31
CA ASP A 120 -0.40 -6.25 -24.59
C ASP A 120 -1.51 -7.12 -25.18
N LYS A 121 -2.75 -6.59 -25.19
CA LYS A 121 -3.93 -7.30 -25.68
C LYS A 121 -3.82 -7.67 -27.15
N GLU A 122 -3.14 -6.85 -27.95
CA GLU A 122 -3.06 -7.10 -29.40
C GLU A 122 -2.13 -8.28 -29.70
N LYS A 123 -1.16 -8.55 -28.83
CA LYS A 123 -0.26 -9.71 -28.93
C LYS A 123 -0.82 -10.94 -28.22
N GLN A 124 -1.44 -10.74 -27.07
CA GLN A 124 -2.04 -11.80 -26.26
C GLN A 124 -3.44 -11.35 -25.80
N PRO A 125 -4.50 -11.67 -26.54
CA PRO A 125 -5.85 -11.20 -26.22
C PRO A 125 -6.39 -11.78 -24.90
N ASP A 126 -5.86 -12.92 -24.47
CA ASP A 126 -6.21 -13.56 -23.20
C ASP A 126 -5.30 -13.05 -22.05
N GLN A 127 -5.88 -12.20 -21.20
CA GLN A 127 -5.20 -11.62 -20.03
C GLN A 127 -4.73 -12.69 -19.03
N TRP A 128 -5.50 -13.77 -18.85
CA TRP A 128 -5.15 -14.85 -17.93
C TRP A 128 -4.01 -15.70 -18.48
N LYS A 129 -4.01 -15.94 -19.79
CA LYS A 129 -2.88 -16.59 -20.46
C LYS A 129 -1.60 -15.78 -20.28
N ARG A 130 -1.67 -14.43 -20.40
CA ARG A 130 -0.50 -13.59 -20.13
C ARG A 130 0.00 -13.71 -18.69
N LEU A 131 -0.92 -13.74 -17.71
CA LEU A 131 -0.53 -13.96 -16.31
C LEU A 131 0.15 -15.33 -16.12
N SER A 132 -0.37 -16.38 -16.74
CA SER A 132 0.21 -17.73 -16.70
C SER A 132 1.62 -17.75 -17.28
N GLU A 133 1.86 -17.10 -18.41
CA GLU A 133 3.19 -16.92 -19.01
C GLU A 133 4.15 -16.21 -18.04
N LEU A 134 3.73 -15.09 -17.42
CA LEU A 134 4.54 -14.36 -16.45
C LEU A 134 4.94 -15.23 -15.23
N ILE A 135 4.03 -16.07 -14.76
CA ILE A 135 4.28 -17.03 -13.68
C ILE A 135 5.27 -18.10 -14.14
N VAL A 136 5.13 -18.62 -15.37
CA VAL A 136 6.04 -19.62 -15.93
C VAL A 136 7.46 -19.05 -16.06
N GLU A 137 7.59 -17.84 -16.62
CA GLU A 137 8.86 -17.13 -16.81
C GLU A 137 9.65 -16.98 -15.49
N ARG A 138 8.94 -16.75 -14.37
CA ARG A 138 9.54 -16.52 -13.04
C ARG A 138 9.67 -17.80 -12.20
N SER A 139 8.86 -18.81 -12.51
CA SER A 139 8.78 -20.10 -11.82
C SER A 139 8.74 -20.05 -10.28
N PRO A 140 7.87 -19.21 -9.66
CA PRO A 140 7.82 -19.05 -8.20
C PRO A 140 7.43 -20.37 -7.51
N ASN A 141 7.99 -20.66 -6.33
CA ASN A 141 7.63 -21.83 -5.52
C ASN A 141 6.35 -21.60 -4.71
N LYS A 142 6.09 -20.37 -4.27
CA LYS A 142 4.82 -19.98 -3.62
C LYS A 142 4.22 -18.73 -4.26
N ILE A 143 2.93 -18.83 -4.57
CA ILE A 143 2.12 -17.78 -5.19
C ILE A 143 1.01 -17.41 -4.20
N ALA A 144 1.13 -16.27 -3.54
CA ALA A 144 0.10 -15.76 -2.65
C ALA A 144 -1.04 -15.12 -3.43
N VAL A 145 -2.27 -15.37 -2.98
CA VAL A 145 -3.49 -14.68 -3.41
C VAL A 145 -4.29 -14.24 -2.19
N ASN A 146 -5.00 -13.12 -2.27
CA ASN A 146 -5.77 -12.59 -1.14
C ASN A 146 -7.03 -13.42 -0.87
N ARG A 147 -6.87 -14.44 -0.02
CA ARG A 147 -7.94 -15.29 0.50
C ARG A 147 -7.72 -15.51 1.99
N SER A 148 -8.78 -15.43 2.78
CA SER A 148 -8.71 -15.55 4.22
C SER A 148 -10.03 -16.03 4.82
N THR A 149 -9.95 -16.85 5.86
CA THR A 149 -11.13 -17.23 6.67
C THR A 149 -11.37 -16.29 7.84
N ASP A 150 -10.34 -15.53 8.24
CA ASP A 150 -10.28 -14.84 9.53
C ASP A 150 -10.29 -13.31 9.37
N TYR A 151 -9.72 -12.80 8.28
CA TYR A 151 -9.53 -11.38 8.00
C TYR A 151 -10.18 -10.98 6.67
N GLY A 152 -11.39 -10.43 6.73
CA GLY A 152 -12.14 -10.00 5.53
C GLY A 152 -11.41 -8.97 4.65
N LEU A 153 -10.53 -8.14 5.22
CA LEU A 153 -9.68 -7.22 4.44
C LEU A 153 -8.66 -7.93 3.54
N SER A 154 -8.42 -9.22 3.78
CA SER A 154 -7.49 -10.06 3.03
C SER A 154 -8.18 -11.17 2.25
N ASP A 155 -9.52 -11.18 2.19
CA ASP A 155 -10.33 -12.12 1.41
C ASP A 155 -10.98 -11.43 0.19
N GLY A 156 -10.21 -10.54 -0.47
CA GLY A 156 -10.71 -9.73 -1.57
C GLY A 156 -10.77 -10.45 -2.93
N LEU A 157 -10.19 -11.65 -3.05
CA LEU A 157 -10.23 -12.41 -4.30
C LEU A 157 -11.60 -13.07 -4.50
N ALA A 158 -12.38 -12.53 -5.44
CA ALA A 158 -13.65 -13.12 -5.82
C ALA A 158 -13.52 -14.58 -6.31
N SER A 159 -14.46 -15.45 -5.93
CA SER A 159 -14.45 -16.89 -6.32
C SER A 159 -14.28 -17.09 -7.82
N THR A 160 -15.03 -16.34 -8.63
CA THR A 160 -14.94 -16.44 -10.10
C THR A 160 -13.56 -16.05 -10.64
N GLU A 161 -12.84 -15.12 -10.00
CA GLU A 161 -11.47 -14.78 -10.39
C GLU A 161 -10.47 -15.86 -9.95
N TYR A 162 -10.68 -16.48 -8.79
CA TYR A 162 -9.89 -17.63 -8.33
C TYR A 162 -10.04 -18.85 -9.25
N GLU A 163 -11.26 -19.15 -9.71
CA GLU A 163 -11.53 -20.24 -10.66
C GLU A 163 -10.84 -20.00 -12.01
N GLN A 164 -10.89 -18.77 -12.51
CA GLN A 164 -10.24 -18.37 -13.76
C GLN A 164 -8.70 -18.45 -13.64
N LEU A 165 -8.14 -18.00 -12.52
CA LEU A 165 -6.72 -18.16 -12.21
C LEU A 165 -6.33 -19.64 -12.24
N ASN A 166 -7.08 -20.51 -11.57
CA ASN A 166 -6.78 -21.95 -11.56
C ASN A 166 -6.86 -22.56 -12.96
N THR A 167 -7.88 -22.20 -13.73
CA THR A 167 -8.07 -22.68 -15.11
C THR A 167 -6.90 -22.29 -16.01
N ALA A 168 -6.34 -21.09 -15.83
CA ALA A 168 -5.24 -20.59 -16.63
C ALA A 168 -3.87 -21.21 -16.29
N LEU A 169 -3.74 -21.80 -15.10
CA LEU A 169 -2.48 -22.35 -14.61
C LEU A 169 -2.37 -23.85 -14.82
N SER A 170 -1.16 -24.32 -15.10
CA SER A 170 -0.87 -25.75 -15.08
C SER A 170 -1.01 -26.33 -13.66
N PRO A 171 -1.24 -27.65 -13.50
CA PRO A 171 -1.34 -28.30 -12.19
C PRO A 171 -0.12 -28.05 -11.28
N LYS A 172 1.06 -27.84 -11.86
CA LYS A 172 2.28 -27.48 -11.14
C LYS A 172 2.12 -26.17 -10.36
N TYR A 173 1.56 -25.12 -10.98
CA TYR A 173 1.43 -23.80 -10.36
C TYR A 173 0.14 -23.67 -9.54
N GLN A 174 -0.92 -24.39 -9.89
CA GLN A 174 -2.13 -24.48 -9.05
C GLN A 174 -1.78 -24.94 -7.62
N LYS A 175 -0.95 -25.98 -7.50
CA LYS A 175 -0.47 -26.51 -6.20
C LYS A 175 0.44 -25.56 -5.42
N ARG A 176 0.90 -24.47 -6.04
CA ARG A 176 1.77 -23.46 -5.42
C ARG A 176 0.99 -22.24 -4.94
N ILE A 177 -0.32 -22.17 -5.22
CA ILE A 177 -1.18 -21.11 -4.71
C ILE A 177 -1.36 -21.29 -3.20
N VAL A 178 -1.15 -20.22 -2.44
CA VAL A 178 -1.31 -20.16 -0.99
C VAL A 178 -2.08 -18.89 -0.60
N SER A 179 -2.57 -18.84 0.63
CA SER A 179 -3.17 -17.61 1.18
C SER A 179 -2.12 -16.50 1.29
N GLY A 180 -2.50 -15.30 0.87
CA GLY A 180 -1.78 -14.05 1.05
C GLY A 180 -2.22 -13.24 2.27
N GLU A 181 -3.02 -13.83 3.18
CA GLU A 181 -3.57 -13.15 4.36
C GLU A 181 -2.51 -12.36 5.14
N LYS A 182 -1.40 -13.01 5.49
CA LYS A 182 -0.32 -12.36 6.25
C LYS A 182 0.37 -11.23 5.49
N LEU A 183 0.45 -11.32 4.16
CA LEU A 183 0.98 -10.23 3.33
C LEU A 183 0.01 -9.05 3.31
N ALA A 184 -1.28 -9.32 3.14
CA ALA A 184 -2.32 -8.31 3.16
C ALA A 184 -2.39 -7.59 4.52
N VAL A 185 -2.45 -8.33 5.63
CA VAL A 185 -2.43 -7.77 6.98
C VAL A 185 -1.15 -6.97 7.22
N GLY A 186 0.01 -7.57 6.96
CA GLY A 186 1.31 -6.92 7.14
C GLY A 186 1.45 -5.64 6.32
N TRP A 187 0.93 -5.62 5.09
CA TRP A 187 0.87 -4.42 4.27
C TRP A 187 -0.05 -3.35 4.89
N LEU A 188 -1.26 -3.71 5.29
CA LEU A 188 -2.25 -2.76 5.79
C LEU A 188 -1.88 -2.18 7.16
N GLU A 189 -1.21 -2.93 8.01
CA GLU A 189 -0.85 -2.51 9.38
C GLU A 189 0.46 -1.71 9.46
N THR A 190 1.41 -1.95 8.54
CA THR A 190 2.73 -1.32 8.62
C THR A 190 2.65 0.13 8.15
N ARG A 191 3.36 1.04 8.83
CA ARG A 191 3.57 2.44 8.43
C ARG A 191 5.05 2.71 8.27
N THR A 192 5.42 3.54 7.30
CA THR A 192 6.80 4.03 7.17
C THR A 192 7.06 5.17 8.14
N ALA A 193 8.34 5.51 8.34
CA ALA A 193 8.72 6.67 9.14
C ALA A 193 8.12 7.98 8.56
N SER A 194 8.11 8.13 7.23
CA SER A 194 7.52 9.27 6.55
C SER A 194 6.01 9.40 6.81
N GLU A 195 5.29 8.27 6.84
CA GLU A 195 3.86 8.25 7.17
C GLU A 195 3.64 8.68 8.64
N MET A 196 4.50 8.23 9.56
CA MET A 196 4.38 8.55 10.99
C MET A 196 4.63 10.03 11.30
N VAL A 197 5.54 10.70 10.57
CA VAL A 197 5.74 12.16 10.70
C VAL A 197 4.44 12.93 10.41
N VAL A 198 3.68 12.50 9.39
CA VAL A 198 2.40 13.16 9.07
C VAL A 198 1.28 12.73 10.03
N TYR A 199 1.32 11.49 10.54
CA TYR A 199 0.36 11.05 11.56
C TYR A 199 0.38 11.94 12.81
N GLU A 200 1.55 12.34 13.29
CA GLU A 200 1.70 13.28 14.41
C GLU A 200 1.06 14.65 14.12
N GLN A 201 1.19 15.14 12.88
CA GLN A 201 0.55 16.38 12.45
C GLN A 201 -0.98 16.25 12.42
N ILE A 202 -1.50 15.12 11.95
CA ILE A 202 -2.95 14.83 11.96
C ILE A 202 -3.48 14.79 13.39
N CYS A 203 -2.78 14.14 14.31
CA CYS A 203 -3.15 14.10 15.73
C CYS A 203 -3.20 15.51 16.33
N ARG A 204 -2.23 16.39 16.00
CA ARG A 204 -2.25 17.78 16.46
C ARG A 204 -3.44 18.56 15.91
N ILE A 205 -3.71 18.46 14.60
CA ILE A 205 -4.86 19.12 13.97
C ILE A 205 -6.18 18.68 14.61
N ALA A 206 -6.31 17.39 14.95
CA ALA A 206 -7.54 16.85 15.53
C ALA A 206 -7.70 17.14 17.03
N HIS A 207 -6.60 17.48 17.73
CA HIS A 207 -6.62 17.81 19.14
C HIS A 207 -7.05 19.25 19.40
N GLU A 208 -6.59 20.18 18.57
CA GLU A 208 -6.94 21.61 18.61
C GLU A 208 -8.35 21.88 18.08
#